data_AF-A0A7S3GNV8-F1
#
_entry.id   AF-A0A7S3GNV8-F1
#
_cell.length_a   1.000
_cell.length_b   1.000
_cell.length_c   1.000
_cell.angle_alpha   90.00
_cell.angle_beta   90.00
_cell.angle_gamma   90.00
#
_symmetry.space_group_name_H-M   'P 1'
#
loop_
_entity.id
_entity.type
_entity.pdbx_description
1 polymer ?
#
loop_
_entity_poly.entity_id
_entity_poly.type
_entity_poly.pdbx_seq_one_letter_code
_entity_poly.pdbx_strand_id
1 'polypeptide(L)'
;GASDDDCESDDDEACESEEDAESNSGSQVAKTLEGMTYTELQWAYQAVAAQLQYRYGVKGGDKVIVCGKGNISAEIVALLACMHVRAPFVPVDAAWFVGSRVQDIVKDAQPVAAIVVAEDDNDSIVSSLAAAGIYRCVYLTPTGDLVQSFDTADASLQETDESDHETQV
;
A
#
# COMPACT_ATOMS: atom_id res chain seq x y z
N GLY A 1 66.52 13.27 -38.87
CA GLY A 1 65.32 13.61 -39.66
C GLY A 1 64.89 12.35 -40.37
N ALA A 2 63.59 12.04 -40.27
CA ALA A 2 62.86 10.90 -40.83
C ALA A 2 63.24 9.51 -40.26
N SER A 3 62.26 8.84 -39.64
CA SER A 3 61.50 7.77 -40.31
C SER A 3 60.37 7.28 -39.40
N ASP A 4 59.15 7.41 -39.92
CA ASP A 4 57.92 6.77 -39.46
C ASP A 4 57.99 5.25 -39.69
N ASP A 5 57.39 4.46 -38.80
CA ASP A 5 57.13 3.03 -38.99
C ASP A 5 55.62 2.78 -38.74
N ASP A 6 54.91 2.51 -39.83
CA ASP A 6 53.55 1.98 -39.87
C ASP A 6 53.56 0.48 -39.51
N CYS A 7 52.55 0.03 -38.78
CA CYS A 7 52.16 -1.38 -38.76
C CYS A 7 50.64 -1.52 -38.64
N GLU A 8 50.01 -1.73 -39.80
CA GLU A 8 48.67 -2.32 -39.95
C GLU A 8 48.76 -3.85 -39.77
N SER A 9 47.79 -4.42 -39.07
CA SER A 9 47.44 -5.83 -39.18
C SER A 9 45.92 -5.99 -39.04
N ASP A 10 45.25 -6.20 -40.17
CA ASP A 10 43.97 -6.89 -40.26
C ASP A 10 44.23 -8.41 -40.25
N ASP A 11 43.43 -9.18 -39.52
CA ASP A 11 43.04 -10.53 -39.90
C ASP A 11 41.78 -10.96 -39.11
N ASP A 12 40.82 -11.46 -39.90
CA ASP A 12 39.45 -11.84 -39.62
C ASP A 12 39.25 -13.14 -38.78
N GLU A 13 37.97 -13.49 -38.59
CA GLU A 13 37.38 -14.80 -38.19
C GLU A 13 37.15 -15.01 -36.66
N ALA A 14 35.97 -15.38 -36.15
CA ALA A 14 34.82 -16.05 -36.74
C ALA A 14 33.51 -15.86 -35.92
N CYS A 15 32.42 -16.23 -36.58
CA CYS A 15 31.00 -16.27 -36.22
C CYS A 15 30.58 -17.16 -35.01
N GLU A 16 29.43 -16.75 -34.46
CA GLU A 16 28.27 -17.53 -33.96
C GLU A 16 28.39 -18.43 -32.71
N SER A 17 27.58 -18.09 -31.70
CA SER A 17 26.55 -19.01 -31.19
C SER A 17 25.36 -18.22 -30.65
N GLU A 18 24.19 -18.54 -31.20
CA GLU A 18 22.87 -18.07 -30.79
C GLU A 18 22.40 -18.79 -29.51
N GLU A 19 21.37 -18.20 -28.89
CA GLU A 19 20.34 -18.85 -28.07
C GLU A 19 20.71 -19.38 -26.68
N ASP A 20 20.29 -18.61 -25.66
CA ASP A 20 19.41 -19.16 -24.63
C ASP A 20 18.27 -18.15 -24.38
N ALA A 21 17.16 -18.36 -25.09
CA ALA A 21 15.88 -17.77 -24.78
C ALA A 21 15.12 -18.72 -23.85
N GLU A 22 14.91 -18.32 -22.60
CA GLU A 22 13.73 -18.78 -21.85
C GLU A 22 13.26 -17.71 -20.84
N SER A 23 12.39 -16.86 -21.37
CA SER A 23 11.22 -16.24 -20.75
C SER A 23 10.95 -16.47 -19.26
N ASN A 24 10.84 -15.37 -18.51
CA ASN A 24 9.55 -15.10 -17.88
C ASN A 24 9.22 -13.61 -17.87
N SER A 25 8.02 -13.33 -18.37
CA SER A 25 7.39 -12.04 -18.51
C SER A 25 7.06 -11.45 -17.14
N GLY A 26 7.51 -10.22 -16.90
CA GLY A 26 7.17 -9.42 -15.73
C GLY A 26 7.50 -7.95 -15.97
N SER A 27 7.09 -7.42 -17.13
CA SER A 27 7.17 -5.99 -17.38
C SER A 27 6.24 -5.23 -16.43
N GLN A 28 6.66 -4.01 -16.11
CA GLN A 28 5.89 -2.88 -15.57
C GLN A 28 5.85 -2.82 -14.02
N VAL A 29 6.37 -1.79 -13.35
CA VAL A 29 6.45 -0.37 -13.71
C VAL A 29 7.75 0.21 -13.13
N ALA A 30 8.64 0.75 -13.97
CA ALA A 30 9.56 1.79 -13.51
C ALA A 30 8.71 3.02 -13.21
N LYS A 31 8.12 3.06 -12.01
CA LYS A 31 7.25 4.16 -11.59
C LYS A 31 8.17 5.32 -11.32
N THR A 32 8.13 6.31 -12.20
CA THR A 32 8.85 7.58 -12.07
C THR A 32 8.69 8.05 -10.63
N LEU A 33 9.81 8.17 -9.91
CA LEU A 33 9.82 8.91 -8.66
C LEU A 33 9.51 10.37 -9.01
N GLU A 34 8.23 10.70 -9.21
CA GLU A 34 7.76 12.02 -8.82
C GLU A 34 7.91 12.04 -7.30
N GLY A 35 9.11 12.44 -6.89
CA GLY A 35 9.51 12.44 -5.50
C GLY A 35 8.70 13.47 -4.75
N MET A 36 8.10 13.04 -3.64
CA MET A 36 7.51 13.93 -2.67
C MET A 36 8.63 14.70 -1.96
N THR A 37 8.48 16.02 -1.80
CA THR A 37 9.41 16.78 -0.96
C THR A 37 9.29 16.35 0.49
N TYR A 38 10.32 16.59 1.31
CA TYR A 38 10.25 16.28 2.74
C TYR A 38 9.11 17.01 3.46
N THR A 39 8.69 18.19 2.98
CA THR A 39 7.59 18.96 3.59
C THR A 39 6.24 18.32 3.27
N GLU A 40 6.03 17.93 2.01
CA GLU A 40 4.82 17.20 1.59
C GLU A 40 4.74 15.85 2.29
N LEU A 41 5.87 15.14 2.39
CA LEU A 41 5.96 13.87 3.11
C LEU A 41 5.61 14.04 4.58
N GLN A 42 6.10 15.11 5.19
CA GLN A 42 5.79 15.45 6.57
C GLN A 42 4.29 15.67 6.76
N TRP A 43 3.65 16.46 5.91
CA TRP A 43 2.21 16.71 6.01
C TRP A 43 1.39 15.45 5.76
N ALA A 44 1.76 14.65 4.77
CA ALA A 44 1.08 13.40 4.44
C ALA A 44 1.11 12.42 5.63
N TYR A 45 2.29 12.09 6.18
CA TYR A 45 2.35 11.13 7.29
C TYR A 45 1.71 11.68 8.58
N GLN A 46 1.77 13.00 8.80
CA GLN A 46 1.12 13.62 9.97
C GLN A 46 -0.40 13.54 9.89
N ALA A 47 -0.98 13.74 8.70
CA ALA A 47 -2.41 13.58 8.49
C ALA A 47 -2.87 12.12 8.77
N VAL A 48 -2.12 11.14 8.28
CA VAL A 48 -2.39 9.71 8.53
C VAL A 48 -2.24 9.37 10.01
N ALA A 49 -1.17 9.84 10.65
CA ALA A 49 -0.94 9.62 12.08
C ALA A 49 -2.06 10.20 12.95
N ALA A 50 -2.56 11.40 12.59
CA ALA A 50 -3.69 12.01 13.27
C ALA A 50 -4.97 11.16 13.16
N GLN A 51 -5.25 10.57 12.00
CA GLN A 51 -6.39 9.64 11.85
C GLN A 51 -6.21 8.40 12.72
N LEU A 52 -5.04 7.77 12.71
CA LEU A 52 -4.76 6.59 13.54
C LEU A 52 -4.98 6.88 15.04
N GLN A 53 -4.50 8.02 15.53
CA GLN A 53 -4.61 8.37 16.95
C GLN A 53 -6.01 8.85 17.34
N TYR A 54 -6.56 9.83 16.64
CA TYR A 54 -7.79 10.50 17.06
C TYR A 54 -9.05 9.78 16.60
N ARG A 55 -9.04 9.15 15.42
CA ARG A 55 -10.21 8.46 14.86
C ARG A 55 -10.27 7.00 15.25
N TYR A 56 -9.13 6.31 15.21
CA TYR A 56 -9.06 4.87 15.48
C TYR A 56 -8.54 4.52 16.87
N GLY A 57 -8.02 5.50 17.61
CA GLY A 57 -7.58 5.31 18.99
C GLY A 57 -6.32 4.46 19.12
N VAL A 58 -5.50 4.36 18.06
CA VAL A 58 -4.25 3.59 18.06
C VAL A 58 -3.28 4.19 19.07
N LYS A 59 -2.79 3.35 19.99
CA LYS A 59 -1.82 3.72 21.02
C LYS A 59 -0.44 3.18 20.71
N GLY A 60 0.56 3.72 21.39
CA GLY A 60 1.92 3.19 21.30
C GLY A 60 1.96 1.72 21.72
N GLY A 61 2.50 0.85 20.87
CA GLY A 61 2.56 -0.61 21.06
C GLY A 61 1.45 -1.39 20.34
N ASP A 62 0.39 -0.74 19.87
CA ASP A 62 -0.62 -1.38 19.04
C ASP A 62 -0.06 -1.71 17.65
N LYS A 63 -0.46 -2.84 17.08
CA LYS A 63 0.01 -3.27 15.76
C LYS A 63 -0.89 -2.73 14.67
N VAL A 64 -0.29 -2.22 13.60
CA VAL A 64 -1.00 -1.67 12.43
C VAL A 64 -0.56 -2.42 11.17
N ILE A 65 -1.51 -2.96 10.40
CA ILE A 65 -1.18 -3.57 9.10
C ILE A 65 -0.91 -2.48 8.07
N VAL A 66 0.09 -2.69 7.20
CA VAL A 66 0.39 -1.80 6.09
C VAL A 66 0.39 -2.60 4.78
N CYS A 67 -0.43 -2.18 3.82
CA CYS A 67 -0.47 -2.74 2.47
C CYS A 67 -0.38 -1.63 1.41
N GLY A 68 0.80 -1.49 0.79
CA GLY A 68 1.10 -0.42 -0.15
C GLY A 68 0.83 -0.71 -1.63
N LYS A 69 0.52 -1.96 -1.99
CA LYS A 69 0.39 -2.43 -3.38
C LYS A 69 1.60 -2.04 -4.28
N GLY A 70 2.81 -2.01 -3.71
CA GLY A 70 4.03 -1.62 -4.42
C GLY A 70 4.15 -0.12 -4.72
N ASN A 71 3.33 0.73 -4.08
CA ASN A 71 3.42 2.18 -4.19
C ASN A 71 4.37 2.73 -3.12
N ILE A 72 5.62 2.99 -3.53
CA ILE A 72 6.70 3.40 -2.62
C ILE A 72 6.32 4.64 -1.79
N SER A 73 5.72 5.67 -2.40
CA SER A 73 5.34 6.89 -1.68
C SER A 73 4.34 6.61 -0.56
N ALA A 74 3.29 5.84 -0.86
CA ALA A 74 2.28 5.46 0.13
C ALA A 74 2.85 4.55 1.23
N GLU A 75 3.76 3.63 0.89
CA GLU A 75 4.42 2.75 1.87
C GLU A 75 5.29 3.55 2.84
N ILE A 76 6.06 4.51 2.34
CA ILE A 76 6.89 5.40 3.18
C ILE A 76 6.00 6.24 4.09
N VAL A 77 4.94 6.86 3.55
CA VAL A 77 3.97 7.62 4.36
C VAL A 77 3.37 6.76 5.47
N ALA A 78 2.92 5.55 5.14
CA ALA A 78 2.33 4.62 6.10
C ALA A 78 3.32 4.22 7.21
N LEU A 79 4.57 3.88 6.84
CA LEU A 79 5.62 3.55 7.81
C LEU A 79 5.90 4.72 8.76
N LEU A 80 6.07 5.93 8.22
CA LEU A 80 6.36 7.12 9.00
C LEU A 80 5.20 7.46 9.94
N ALA A 81 3.95 7.30 9.49
CA ALA A 81 2.79 7.50 10.33
C ALA A 81 2.77 6.51 11.51
N CYS A 82 3.01 5.22 11.26
CA CYS A 82 3.12 4.20 12.30
C CYS A 82 4.23 4.52 13.32
N MET A 83 5.40 4.92 12.84
CA MET A 83 6.53 5.34 13.69
C MET A 83 6.19 6.58 14.51
N HIS A 84 5.48 7.55 13.93
CA HIS A 84 5.04 8.76 14.62
C HIS A 84 4.10 8.46 15.79
N VAL A 85 3.16 7.52 15.59
CA VAL A 85 2.24 7.09 16.64
C VAL A 85 2.83 6.04 17.59
N ARG A 86 4.09 5.63 17.36
CA ARG A 86 4.83 4.59 18.10
C ARG A 86 4.14 3.22 18.04
N ALA A 87 3.46 2.94 16.94
CA ALA A 87 2.82 1.66 16.65
C ALA A 87 3.77 0.79 15.80
N PRO A 88 4.10 -0.45 16.22
CA PRO A 88 4.71 -1.42 15.33
C PRO A 88 3.81 -1.66 14.11
N PHE A 89 4.40 -1.69 12.93
CA PHE A 89 3.67 -2.00 11.70
C PHE A 89 3.95 -3.44 11.23
N VAL A 90 2.96 -4.05 10.58
CA VAL A 90 3.03 -5.38 9.99
C VAL A 90 2.88 -5.23 8.47
N PRO A 91 3.96 -5.36 7.70
CA PRO A 91 3.87 -5.26 6.25
C PRO A 91 3.16 -6.50 5.68
N VAL A 92 2.11 -6.27 4.91
CA VAL A 92 1.35 -7.33 4.23
C VAL A 92 1.32 -7.05 2.74
N ASP A 93 1.84 -7.99 1.97
CA ASP A 93 1.85 -7.87 0.52
C ASP A 93 0.45 -8.08 -0.08
N ALA A 94 0.15 -7.31 -1.13
CA ALA A 94 -1.15 -7.36 -1.82
C ALA A 94 -1.46 -8.75 -2.41
N ALA A 95 -0.46 -9.51 -2.84
CA ALA A 95 -0.65 -10.85 -3.39
C ALA A 95 -1.09 -11.87 -2.33
N TRP A 96 -0.86 -11.60 -1.04
CA TRP A 96 -1.21 -12.53 0.04
C TRP A 96 -2.68 -12.51 0.42
N PHE A 97 -3.43 -11.49 -0.02
CA PHE A 97 -4.87 -11.38 0.20
C PHE A 97 -5.68 -12.42 -0.60
N VAL A 98 -5.08 -13.01 -1.63
CA VAL A 98 -5.64 -14.16 -2.34
C VAL A 98 -5.31 -15.44 -1.55
N GLY A 99 -6.06 -15.70 -0.47
CA GLY A 99 -5.94 -16.92 0.33
C GLY A 99 -6.19 -16.73 1.83
N SER A 100 -5.78 -17.72 2.64
CA SER A 100 -5.96 -17.71 4.10
C SER A 100 -4.81 -17.04 4.86
N ARG A 101 -3.68 -16.76 4.19
CA ARG A 101 -2.44 -16.27 4.84
C ARG A 101 -2.67 -14.98 5.62
N VAL A 102 -3.45 -14.05 5.07
CA VAL A 102 -3.78 -12.79 5.76
C VAL A 102 -4.57 -13.06 7.04
N GLN A 103 -5.49 -14.02 7.05
CA GLN A 103 -6.26 -14.36 8.25
C GLN A 103 -5.34 -14.91 9.34
N ASP A 104 -4.33 -15.71 8.98
CA ASP A 104 -3.36 -16.24 9.94
C ASP A 104 -2.48 -15.13 10.52
N ILE A 105 -2.02 -14.19 9.66
CA ILE A 105 -1.28 -12.99 10.11
C ILE A 105 -2.12 -12.14 11.04
N VAL A 106 -3.40 -11.91 10.71
CA VAL A 106 -4.30 -11.09 11.55
C VAL A 106 -4.57 -11.77 12.89
N LYS A 107 -4.72 -13.10 12.91
CA LYS A 107 -4.89 -13.88 14.16
C LYS A 107 -3.66 -13.82 15.05
N ASP A 108 -2.45 -13.93 14.48
CA ASP A 108 -1.19 -13.88 15.24
C ASP A 108 -0.84 -12.46 15.69
N ALA A 109 -0.92 -11.49 14.76
CA ALA A 109 -0.54 -10.12 15.00
C ALA A 109 -1.62 -9.29 15.72
N GLN A 110 -2.89 -9.73 15.80
CA GLN A 110 -3.98 -9.00 16.47
C GLN A 110 -3.92 -7.46 16.25
N PRO A 111 -3.87 -6.98 15.00
CA PRO A 111 -3.73 -5.56 14.70
C PRO A 111 -5.02 -4.80 15.05
N VAL A 112 -4.87 -3.53 15.44
CA VAL A 112 -5.99 -2.66 15.81
C VAL A 112 -6.55 -1.91 14.61
N ALA A 113 -5.69 -1.61 13.63
CA ALA A 113 -6.02 -0.88 12.41
C ALA A 113 -5.17 -1.37 11.23
N ALA A 114 -5.57 -1.00 10.03
CA ALA A 114 -4.83 -1.21 8.78
C ALA A 114 -4.70 0.10 7.99
N ILE A 115 -3.63 0.21 7.23
CA ILE A 115 -3.39 1.27 6.24
C ILE A 115 -3.26 0.57 4.89
N VAL A 116 -4.10 0.95 3.93
CA VAL A 116 -4.21 0.28 2.64
C VAL A 116 -4.22 1.32 1.52
N VAL A 117 -3.52 1.02 0.42
CA VAL A 117 -3.69 1.78 -0.81
C VAL A 117 -4.95 1.30 -1.53
N ALA A 118 -6.00 2.11 -1.46
CA ALA A 118 -7.31 1.84 -2.05
C ALA A 118 -8.00 3.18 -2.38
N GLU A 119 -8.85 3.18 -3.39
CA GLU A 119 -9.65 4.35 -3.76
C GLU A 119 -10.98 4.39 -2.99
N ASP A 120 -11.55 3.22 -2.68
CA ASP A 120 -12.83 3.07 -2.00
C ASP A 120 -12.93 1.75 -1.20
N ASP A 121 -14.08 1.57 -0.53
CA ASP A 121 -14.39 0.38 0.28
C ASP A 121 -14.61 -0.90 -0.55
N ASN A 122 -14.77 -0.79 -1.88
CA ASN A 122 -15.01 -1.93 -2.77
C ASN A 122 -13.74 -2.72 -3.10
N ASP A 123 -12.59 -2.27 -2.61
CA ASP A 123 -11.32 -2.95 -2.83
C ASP A 123 -11.32 -4.36 -2.22
N SER A 124 -10.82 -5.34 -2.97
CA SER A 124 -10.77 -6.74 -2.53
C SER A 124 -9.89 -6.92 -1.29
N ILE A 125 -8.87 -6.08 -1.13
CA ILE A 125 -8.01 -6.07 0.06
C ILE A 125 -8.80 -5.63 1.30
N VAL A 126 -9.59 -4.56 1.16
CA VAL A 126 -10.41 -4.02 2.25
C VAL A 126 -11.47 -5.03 2.68
N SER A 127 -12.16 -5.64 1.70
CA SER A 127 -13.12 -6.72 1.96
C SER A 127 -12.48 -7.91 2.68
N SER A 128 -11.25 -8.26 2.32
CA SER A 128 -10.50 -9.35 2.95
C SER A 128 -10.05 -9.02 4.38
N LEU A 129 -9.68 -7.77 4.65
CA LEU A 129 -9.38 -7.29 6.00
C LEU A 129 -10.61 -7.26 6.89
N ALA A 130 -11.75 -6.82 6.35
CA ALA A 130 -13.03 -6.86 7.04
C ALA A 130 -13.43 -8.30 7.39
N ALA A 131 -13.28 -9.24 6.46
CA ALA A 131 -13.50 -10.66 6.71
C ALA A 131 -12.54 -11.25 7.75
N ALA A 132 -11.33 -10.69 7.89
CA ALA A 132 -10.38 -11.04 8.94
C ALA A 132 -10.66 -10.35 10.30
N GLY A 133 -11.65 -9.46 10.37
CA GLY A 133 -12.08 -8.78 11.60
C GLY A 133 -11.46 -7.40 11.81
N ILE A 134 -10.82 -6.82 10.79
CA ILE A 134 -10.25 -5.47 10.84
C ILE A 134 -11.17 -4.52 10.08
N TYR A 135 -11.88 -3.68 10.83
CA TYR A 135 -12.82 -2.70 10.28
C TYR A 135 -12.28 -1.26 10.31
N ARG A 136 -11.10 -1.05 10.92
CA ARG A 136 -10.45 0.26 11.03
C ARG A 136 -9.39 0.38 9.95
N CYS A 137 -9.77 0.90 8.80
CA CYS A 137 -8.89 1.06 7.65
C CYS A 137 -8.64 2.53 7.33
N VAL A 138 -7.38 2.90 7.16
CA VAL A 138 -6.98 4.17 6.54
C VAL A 138 -6.69 3.91 5.07
N TYR A 139 -7.29 4.72 4.19
CA TYR A 139 -7.05 4.64 2.75
C TYR A 139 -6.04 5.68 2.32
N LEU A 140 -5.03 5.24 1.58
CA LEU A 140 -4.08 6.12 0.92
C LEU A 140 -4.24 6.03 -0.59
N THR A 141 -4.05 7.17 -1.25
CA THR A 141 -3.78 7.20 -2.68
C THR A 141 -2.40 6.59 -2.97
N PRO A 142 -2.12 6.19 -4.23
CA PRO A 142 -0.78 5.77 -4.64
C PRO A 142 0.34 6.80 -4.37
N THR A 143 -0.01 8.09 -4.30
CA THR A 143 0.91 9.20 -3.99
C THR A 143 1.18 9.34 -2.49
N GLY A 144 0.38 8.70 -1.63
CA GLY A 144 0.50 8.76 -0.18
C GLY A 144 -0.41 9.79 0.49
N ASP A 145 -1.28 10.44 -0.27
CA ASP A 145 -2.31 11.32 0.28
C ASP A 145 -3.44 10.50 0.92
N LEU A 146 -3.94 10.99 2.05
CA LEU A 146 -5.06 10.39 2.76
C LEU A 146 -6.36 10.52 1.94
N VAL A 147 -6.97 9.40 1.59
CA VAL A 147 -8.33 9.34 1.05
C VAL A 147 -9.29 9.38 2.25
N GLN A 148 -10.38 10.18 2.16
CA GLN A 148 -11.37 10.27 3.24
C GLN A 148 -11.84 8.87 3.65
N SER A 149 -11.51 8.46 4.88
CA SER A 149 -11.92 7.17 5.42
C SER A 149 -13.35 7.25 5.93
N PHE A 150 -14.25 6.48 5.32
CA PHE A 150 -15.58 6.22 5.88
C PHE A 150 -15.47 5.13 6.93
N ASP A 151 -15.99 5.42 8.12
CA ASP A 151 -16.08 4.42 9.18
C ASP A 151 -17.23 3.48 8.87
N THR A 152 -16.95 2.21 8.59
CA THR A 152 -17.99 1.20 8.39
C THR A 152 -18.74 0.89 9.70
N ALA A 153 -18.36 1.48 10.84
CA ALA A 153 -19.11 1.38 12.09
C ALA A 153 -20.48 2.10 12.06
N ASP A 154 -20.75 3.00 11.10
CA ASP A 154 -22.05 3.70 11.00
C ASP A 154 -23.12 2.94 10.18
N ALA A 155 -22.83 1.71 9.75
CA ALA A 155 -23.84 0.84 9.12
C ALA A 155 -24.86 0.27 10.13
N SER A 156 -24.70 0.55 11.43
CA SER A 156 -25.57 0.01 12.48
C SER A 156 -26.78 0.89 12.83
N LEU A 157 -27.00 2.02 12.14
CA LEU A 157 -28.08 2.97 12.46
C LEU A 157 -29.06 3.26 11.30
N GLN A 158 -29.11 2.43 10.27
CA GLN A 158 -30.16 2.52 9.23
C GLN A 158 -30.95 1.21 9.05
N GLU A 159 -31.38 0.62 10.16
CA GLU A 159 -32.57 -0.23 10.14
C GLU A 159 -33.46 0.16 11.33
N THR A 160 -34.56 0.83 11.01
CA THR A 160 -35.87 0.90 11.69
C THR A 160 -36.44 2.32 11.65
N ASP A 161 -37.24 2.62 10.62
CA ASP A 161 -38.63 3.05 10.83
C ASP A 161 -39.35 3.09 9.48
N GLU A 162 -39.71 1.91 8.97
CA GLU A 162 -40.86 1.78 8.09
C GLU A 162 -42.03 1.31 8.97
N SER A 163 -43.16 2.02 8.86
CA SER A 163 -44.50 1.78 9.43
C SER A 163 -44.74 2.01 10.93
N ASP A 164 -45.47 3.08 11.29
CA ASP A 164 -46.90 2.92 11.61
C ASP A 164 -47.70 4.25 11.70
N HIS A 165 -48.91 4.20 11.14
CA HIS A 165 -50.14 4.97 11.35
C HIS A 165 -50.13 6.27 12.18
N GLU A 166 -50.72 7.35 11.64
CA GLU A 166 -52.03 7.82 12.16
C GLU A 166 -52.78 8.77 11.21
N THR A 167 -54.09 8.63 11.28
CA THR A 167 -55.18 9.30 10.56
C THR A 167 -55.52 10.65 11.22
N GLN A 168 -56.11 11.59 10.45
CA GLN A 168 -56.75 12.89 10.80
C GLN A 168 -55.93 14.07 10.22
N VAL A 169 -56.52 14.96 9.41
CA VAL A 169 -57.81 15.66 9.56
C VAL A 169 -58.43 15.98 8.21
#